data_AF-A0A1Q3JU42-F1
#
_entry.id   AF-A0A1Q3JU42-F1
#
_cell.length_a   1.000
_cell.length_b   1.000
_cell.length_c   1.000
_cell.angle_alpha   90.00
_cell.angle_beta   90.00
_cell.angle_gamma   90.00
#
_symmetry.space_group_name_H-M   'P 1'
#
loop_
_entity.id
_entity.type
_entity.pdbx_description
1 polymer ?
#
loop_
_entity_poly.entity_id
_entity_poly.type
_entity_poly.pdbx_seq_one_letter_code
_entity_poly.pdbx_strand_id
1 'polypeptide(L)'
;MKILLPFASTLAICSACIASEVVAQTPPTKPTSKAAAPARDVDKEAVRRRVEDWLRGCLANWEKDTHMTRAEWRATCERVAKERGKALMDDRAQRKSN
;
A
#
# COMPACT_ATOMS: atom_id res chain seq x y z
N MET A 1 58.05 -9.01 -5.73
CA MET A 1 57.55 -10.22 -6.40
C MET A 1 56.05 -10.35 -6.14
N LYS A 2 55.26 -10.58 -7.20
CA LYS A 2 53.82 -10.89 -7.18
C LYS A 2 53.58 -12.31 -6.64
N ILE A 3 52.52 -12.52 -5.87
CA ILE A 3 51.59 -13.68 -5.87
C ILE A 3 50.30 -13.14 -5.22
N LEU A 4 49.28 -12.68 -5.97
CA LEU A 4 48.14 -13.41 -6.54
C LEU A 4 47.30 -14.21 -5.51
N LEU A 5 46.06 -13.74 -5.33
CA LEU A 5 44.93 -14.33 -4.58
C LEU A 5 44.61 -15.77 -5.02
N PRO A 6 43.88 -16.52 -4.18
CA PRO A 6 42.51 -16.82 -4.62
C PRO A 6 41.45 -16.73 -3.51
N PHE A 7 40.35 -16.08 -3.88
CA PHE A 7 38.96 -16.45 -3.62
C PHE A 7 38.74 -17.69 -2.74
N ALA A 8 38.18 -17.48 -1.53
CA ALA A 8 37.18 -18.36 -0.90
C ALA A 8 36.86 -17.82 0.50
N SER A 9 36.27 -16.62 0.62
CA SER A 9 35.68 -16.20 1.89
C SER A 9 34.23 -16.65 1.92
N THR A 10 34.09 -17.83 2.52
CA THR A 10 32.88 -18.59 2.85
C THR A 10 31.63 -17.74 3.13
N LEU A 11 30.59 -18.00 2.34
CA LEU A 11 29.19 -17.78 2.70
C LEU A 11 28.91 -18.49 4.04
N ALA A 12 28.73 -17.71 5.10
CA ALA A 12 28.18 -18.15 6.37
C ALA A 12 27.26 -17.05 6.92
N ILE A 13 26.16 -16.76 6.21
CA ILE A 13 25.08 -15.95 6.79
C ILE A 13 24.12 -16.94 7.45
N CYS A 14 24.32 -17.07 8.76
CA CYS A 14 23.50 -17.85 9.67
C CYS A 14 22.02 -17.53 9.47
N SER A 15 21.27 -18.61 9.24
CA SER A 15 19.85 -18.71 9.53
C SER A 15 19.60 -18.32 10.98
N ALA A 16 19.01 -17.15 11.20
CA ALA A 16 18.30 -16.84 12.42
C ALA A 16 16.82 -16.68 12.04
N CYS A 17 16.05 -17.73 12.33
CA CYS A 17 14.61 -17.72 12.32
C CYS A 17 14.12 -16.60 13.25
N ILE A 18 13.66 -15.49 12.69
CA ILE A 18 12.89 -14.51 13.47
C ILE A 18 11.50 -15.10 13.66
N ALA A 19 11.32 -15.79 14.78
CA ALA A 19 10.00 -16.08 15.33
C ALA A 19 9.38 -14.76 15.79
N SER A 20 8.57 -14.13 14.93
CA SER A 20 7.75 -12.99 15.36
C SER A 20 6.53 -13.51 16.12
N GLU A 21 6.54 -13.23 17.41
CA GLU A 21 5.48 -13.50 18.36
C GLU A 21 4.22 -12.72 17.93
N VAL A 22 3.13 -13.45 17.74
CA VAL A 22 1.79 -12.89 17.47
C VAL A 22 1.31 -12.21 18.75
N VAL A 23 1.37 -10.88 18.78
CA VAL A 23 0.67 -10.07 19.78
C VAL A 23 -0.83 -10.13 19.47
N ALA A 24 -1.56 -10.88 20.29
CA ALA A 24 -3.02 -10.87 20.31
C ALA A 24 -3.52 -9.49 20.73
N GLN A 25 -4.00 -8.70 19.76
CA GLN A 25 -4.71 -7.45 20.03
C GLN A 25 -6.16 -7.77 20.42
N THR A 26 -6.51 -7.45 21.66
CA THR A 26 -7.90 -7.41 22.10
C THR A 26 -8.67 -6.31 21.36
N PRO A 27 -9.92 -6.55 20.94
CA PRO A 27 -10.68 -5.57 20.17
C PRO A 27 -11.20 -4.43 21.06
N PRO A 28 -11.00 -3.15 20.69
CA PRO A 28 -11.66 -2.05 21.38
C PRO A 28 -13.14 -1.92 20.98
N THR A 29 -13.92 -1.70 22.03
CA THR A 29 -15.36 -1.45 22.11
C THR A 29 -15.93 -0.55 21.02
N LYS A 30 -17.05 -1.02 20.44
CA LYS A 30 -17.88 -0.37 19.42
C LYS A 30 -18.45 0.97 19.92
N PRO A 31 -18.18 2.11 19.26
CA PRO A 31 -18.91 3.34 19.54
C PRO A 31 -20.23 3.41 18.77
N THR A 32 -21.23 3.83 19.52
CA THR A 32 -22.63 4.11 19.24
C THR A 32 -22.93 4.74 17.88
N SER A 33 -23.92 4.15 17.21
CA SER A 33 -24.53 4.60 15.95
C SER A 33 -25.15 5.98 16.10
N LYS A 34 -24.59 7.00 15.42
CA LYS A 34 -25.25 8.29 15.20
C LYS A 34 -26.02 8.25 13.87
N ALA A 35 -27.21 8.83 13.90
CA ALA A 35 -28.25 8.84 12.87
C ALA A 35 -27.76 8.93 11.42
N ALA A 36 -28.34 8.08 10.58
CA ALA A 36 -28.01 7.92 9.16
C ALA A 36 -28.59 9.06 8.30
N ALA A 37 -27.77 10.08 8.04
CA ALA A 37 -27.80 10.80 6.77
C ALA A 37 -27.25 9.85 5.66
N PRO A 38 -27.37 10.14 4.34
CA PRO A 38 -27.24 9.13 3.29
C PRO A 38 -25.83 8.54 3.23
N ALA A 39 -25.61 7.46 3.97
CA ALA A 39 -24.34 6.76 4.11
C ALA A 39 -23.79 6.27 2.75
N ARG A 40 -24.61 6.25 1.70
CA ARG A 40 -24.18 5.85 0.37
C ARG A 40 -23.27 6.89 -0.30
N ASP A 41 -23.60 8.17 -0.19
CA ASP A 41 -22.86 9.24 -0.87
C ASP A 41 -21.63 9.68 -0.07
N VAL A 42 -21.77 9.75 1.27
CA VAL A 42 -20.63 10.01 2.18
C VAL A 42 -19.54 8.96 2.01
N ASP A 43 -19.89 7.68 1.82
CA ASP A 43 -18.90 6.62 1.64
C ASP A 43 -18.21 6.67 0.27
N LYS A 44 -18.94 7.02 -0.80
CA LYS A 44 -18.32 7.18 -2.14
C LYS A 44 -17.33 8.34 -2.14
N GLU A 45 -17.71 9.43 -1.50
CA GLU A 45 -16.87 10.60 -1.30
C GLU A 45 -15.63 10.27 -0.46
N ALA A 46 -15.77 9.45 0.59
CA ALA A 46 -14.64 8.99 1.39
C ALA A 46 -13.64 8.14 0.57
N VAL A 47 -14.13 7.24 -0.30
CA VAL A 47 -13.28 6.48 -1.23
C VAL A 47 -12.59 7.43 -2.21
N ARG A 48 -13.32 8.39 -2.80
CA ARG A 48 -12.76 9.39 -3.71
C ARG A 48 -11.60 10.14 -3.07
N ARG A 49 -11.80 10.71 -1.88
CA ARG A 49 -10.77 11.45 -1.14
C ARG A 49 -9.52 10.60 -0.88
N ARG A 50 -9.72 9.36 -0.43
CA ARG A 50 -8.60 8.43 -0.18
C ARG A 50 -7.79 8.15 -1.45
N VAL A 51 -8.45 7.99 -2.60
CA VAL A 51 -7.78 7.78 -3.89
C VAL A 51 -7.07 9.05 -4.35
N GLU A 52 -7.68 10.22 -4.18
CA GLU A 52 -7.06 11.52 -4.53
C GLU A 52 -5.83 11.81 -3.68
N ASP A 53 -5.89 11.55 -2.38
CA ASP A 53 -4.76 11.72 -1.46
C ASP A 53 -3.60 10.80 -1.85
N TRP A 54 -3.91 9.54 -2.16
CA TRP A 54 -2.92 8.59 -2.66
C TRP A 54 -2.33 9.03 -4.01
N LEU A 55 -3.16 9.50 -4.94
CA LEU A 55 -2.72 9.97 -6.25
C LEU A 55 -1.78 11.17 -6.13
N ARG A 56 -2.09 12.13 -5.25
CA ARG A 56 -1.19 13.27 -4.97
C ARG A 56 0.17 12.80 -4.46
N GLY A 57 0.19 11.83 -3.55
CA GLY A 57 1.42 11.21 -3.08
C GLY A 57 2.20 10.50 -4.19
N CYS A 58 1.51 9.73 -5.04
CA CYS A 58 2.12 9.04 -6.17
C CYS A 58 2.80 10.03 -7.13
N LEU A 59 2.08 11.11 -7.50
CA LEU A 59 2.62 12.13 -8.41
C LEU A 59 3.78 12.91 -7.81
N ALA A 60 3.79 13.14 -6.49
CA ALA A 60 4.87 13.82 -5.80
C ALA A 60 6.15 12.97 -5.70
N ASN A 61 6.01 11.64 -5.65
CA ASN A 61 7.13 10.69 -5.51
C ASN A 61 7.81 10.35 -6.86
N TRP A 62 7.64 11.16 -7.90
CA TRP A 62 8.38 10.92 -9.13
C TRP A 62 9.87 11.20 -8.91
N GLU A 63 10.70 10.24 -9.26
CA GLU A 63 12.15 10.34 -9.20
C GLU A 63 12.75 10.09 -10.58
N LYS A 64 13.93 10.67 -10.85
CA LYS A 64 14.61 10.50 -12.14
C LYS A 64 15.04 9.05 -12.40
N ASP A 65 15.31 8.30 -11.34
CA ASP A 65 15.87 6.94 -11.41
C ASP A 65 14.83 5.88 -11.77
N THR A 66 13.54 6.25 -11.89
CA THR A 66 12.49 5.31 -12.31
C THR A 66 12.54 4.96 -13.80
N HIS A 67 13.48 5.53 -14.57
CA HIS A 67 13.60 5.38 -16.02
C HIS A 67 12.30 5.68 -16.80
N MET A 68 11.45 6.56 -16.24
CA MET A 68 10.20 7.02 -16.84
C MET A 68 10.21 8.54 -16.91
N THR A 69 9.68 9.08 -17.99
CA THR A 69 9.32 10.50 -18.04
C THR A 69 8.22 10.82 -17.01
N ARG A 70 8.10 12.08 -16.62
CA ARG A 70 7.02 12.54 -15.74
C ARG A 70 5.63 12.24 -16.31
N ALA A 71 5.49 12.26 -17.64
CA ALA A 71 4.23 11.95 -18.31
C ALA A 71 3.86 10.47 -18.18
N GLU A 72 4.83 9.56 -18.39
CA GLU A 72 4.64 8.12 -18.21
C GLU A 72 4.36 7.76 -16.74
N TRP A 73 5.07 8.40 -15.82
CA TRP A 73 4.81 8.26 -14.39
C TRP A 73 3.38 8.69 -14.02
N ARG A 74 2.97 9.85 -14.50
CA ARG A 74 1.60 10.35 -14.30
C ARG A 74 0.56 9.36 -14.81
N ALA A 75 0.71 8.86 -16.04
CA ALA A 75 -0.21 7.88 -16.61
C ALA A 75 -0.27 6.60 -15.76
N THR A 76 0.86 6.17 -15.21
CA THR A 76 0.93 5.02 -14.30
C THR A 76 0.18 5.30 -12.99
N CYS A 77 0.42 6.44 -12.35
CA CYS A 77 -0.29 6.84 -11.14
C CYS A 77 -1.81 6.93 -11.37
N GLU A 78 -2.25 7.52 -12.48
CA GLU A 78 -3.68 7.64 -12.82
C GLU A 78 -4.33 6.26 -13.02
N ARG A 79 -3.65 5.33 -13.72
CA ARG A 79 -4.13 3.95 -13.88
C ARG A 79 -4.28 3.24 -12.54
N VAL A 80 -3.26 3.30 -11.68
CA VAL A 80 -3.28 2.63 -10.38
C VAL A 80 -4.31 3.28 -9.43
N ALA A 81 -4.51 4.59 -9.51
CA ALA A 81 -5.56 5.27 -8.76
C ALA A 81 -6.96 4.74 -9.12
N LYS A 82 -7.22 4.51 -10.41
CA LYS A 82 -8.47 3.90 -10.89
C LYS A 82 -8.65 2.47 -10.36
N GLU A 83 -7.60 1.65 -10.42
CA GLU A 83 -7.62 0.27 -9.90
C GLU A 83 -7.87 0.25 -8.39
N ARG A 84 -7.20 1.12 -7.63
CA ARG A 84 -7.41 1.29 -6.17
C ARG A 84 -8.83 1.73 -5.84
N GLY A 85 -9.38 2.68 -6.58
CA GLY A 85 -10.75 3.12 -6.41
C GLY A 85 -11.75 1.99 -6.61
N LYS A 86 -11.55 1.14 -7.62
CA LYS A 86 -12.37 -0.05 -7.85
C LYS A 86 -12.27 -1.04 -6.68
N ALA A 87 -11.05 -1.41 -6.29
CA ALA A 87 -10.83 -2.36 -5.19
C ALA A 87 -11.50 -1.92 -3.88
N LEU A 88 -11.40 -0.63 -3.52
CA LEU A 88 -12.05 -0.09 -2.32
C LEU A 88 -13.58 -0.15 -2.38
N MET A 89 -14.18 0.00 -3.56
CA MET A 89 -15.62 -0.14 -3.75
C MET A 89 -16.06 -1.60 -3.67
N ASP A 90 -15.29 -2.52 -4.26
CA ASP A 90 -15.55 -3.96 -4.26
C ASP A 90 -15.44 -4.53 -2.83
N ASP A 91 -14.38 -4.20 -2.08
CA ASP A 91 -14.21 -4.57 -0.67
C ASP A 91 -15.39 -4.11 0.19
N ARG A 92 -15.88 -2.90 -0.07
CA ARG A 92 -17.05 -2.34 0.62
C ARG A 92 -18.32 -3.11 0.26
N ALA A 93 -18.51 -3.46 -1.01
CA ALA A 93 -19.66 -4.24 -1.44
C ALA A 93 -19.66 -5.62 -0.77
N GLN A 94 -18.50 -6.28 -0.72
CA GLN A 94 -18.33 -7.57 -0.06
C GLN A 94 -18.63 -7.51 1.44
N ARG A 95 -18.11 -6.50 2.16
CA ARG A 95 -18.38 -6.31 3.60
C ARG A 95 -19.85 -6.07 3.94
N LYS A 96 -20.67 -5.61 3.00
CA LYS A 96 -22.11 -5.43 3.19
C LYS A 96 -22.93 -6.68 2.93
N SER A 97 -22.35 -7.64 2.20
CA SER A 97 -23.00 -8.90 1.86
C SER A 97 -22.84 -9.96 2.95
N ASN A 98 -21.98 -9.70 3.94
CA ASN A 98 -21.60 -10.61 5.02
C ASN A 98 -22.10 -10.05 6.36
#